data_AF-A0A1F5ACI0-F1
#
_entry.id   AF-A0A1F5ACI0-F1
#
_cell.length_a   1.000
_cell.length_b   1.000
_cell.length_c   1.000
_cell.angle_alpha   90.00
_cell.angle_beta   90.00
_cell.angle_gamma   90.00
#
_symmetry.space_group_name_H-M   'P 1'
#
loop_
_entity.id
_entity.type
_entity.pdbx_description
1 polymer ?
#
loop_
_entity_poly.entity_id
_entity_poly.type
_entity_poly.pdbx_seq_one_letter_code
_entity_poly.pdbx_strand_id
1 'polypeptide(L)'
;MRAKCPFLAVFILLATAVLPAGQDAPVQDAPKPPESLFVRLTVYPTMSLSRYDYNNDVDLFEIRVYAELRRGSQEGAPVADARVAAFSEKLEYHEDHYEKRIILGKDKLPPDVDIEIAAPGHRVIREKFPLPAWLVLTDPKPAIVEAGQDLAVRWRFSRFPSPVDVRAYDFRTGKEFFRKDHLEEISAVIPAASLPASTIVRIYAIQSWLYKRYLDGKDYARGSEVNVIPWSQVFFRTKGPAQGNTP
;
A
#
# COMPACT_ATOMS: atom_id res chain seq x y z
N MET A 1 -15.68 115.99 -4.73
CA MET A 1 -15.41 114.84 -5.62
C MET A 1 -16.26 113.66 -5.15
N ARG A 2 -16.98 113.03 -6.10
CA ARG A 2 -17.35 111.59 -6.22
C ARG A 2 -16.90 110.66 -5.06
N ALA A 3 -17.63 109.63 -4.62
CA ALA A 3 -18.87 108.98 -5.02
C ALA A 3 -19.16 107.83 -4.01
N LYS A 4 -20.44 107.48 -3.86
CA LYS A 4 -20.98 106.09 -3.85
C LYS A 4 -20.46 105.06 -2.80
N CYS A 5 -21.35 104.70 -1.86
CA CYS A 5 -21.62 103.30 -1.44
C CYS A 5 -21.70 102.35 -2.66
N PRO A 6 -21.62 100.99 -2.56
CA PRO A 6 -22.01 100.14 -1.42
C PRO A 6 -21.31 98.74 -1.30
N PHE A 7 -21.80 97.91 -0.35
CA PHE A 7 -21.93 96.43 -0.32
C PHE A 7 -20.85 95.52 -0.94
N LEU A 8 -20.37 94.52 -0.17
CA LEU A 8 -20.33 93.08 -0.53
C LEU A 8 -19.80 92.28 0.67
N ALA A 9 -20.61 91.41 1.28
CA ALA A 9 -20.82 89.99 0.95
C ALA A 9 -19.79 89.05 1.59
N VAL A 10 -20.27 88.40 2.65
CA VAL A 10 -19.69 87.22 3.29
C VAL A 10 -19.68 86.06 2.29
N PHE A 11 -18.50 85.54 1.98
CA PHE A 11 -18.33 84.26 1.29
C PHE A 11 -17.78 83.24 2.27
N ILE A 12 -18.66 82.33 2.71
CA ILE A 12 -18.29 81.07 3.35
C ILE A 12 -17.93 80.11 2.20
N LEU A 13 -16.65 79.76 2.08
CA LEU A 13 -16.19 78.69 1.20
C LEU A 13 -16.33 77.36 1.94
N LEU A 14 -17.38 76.60 1.62
CA LEU A 14 -17.42 75.16 1.86
C LEU A 14 -16.38 74.50 0.95
N ALA A 15 -15.31 73.97 1.54
CA ALA A 15 -14.40 73.08 0.84
C ALA A 15 -15.02 71.68 0.76
N THR A 16 -15.81 71.43 -0.28
CA THR A 16 -16.08 70.07 -0.76
C THR A 16 -14.85 69.58 -1.52
N ALA A 17 -13.87 69.06 -0.80
CA ALA A 17 -12.81 68.26 -1.40
C ALA A 17 -13.28 66.81 -1.52
N VAL A 18 -13.52 66.45 -2.78
CA VAL A 18 -13.85 65.14 -3.34
C VAL A 18 -13.06 64.02 -2.67
N LEU A 19 -13.76 63.13 -1.94
CA LEU A 19 -13.24 61.80 -1.61
C LEU A 19 -12.88 61.11 -2.92
N PRO A 20 -11.66 60.58 -3.11
CA PRO A 20 -11.38 59.75 -4.26
C PRO A 20 -12.32 58.56 -4.16
N ALA A 21 -13.12 58.34 -5.21
CA ALA A 21 -13.85 57.11 -5.39
C ALA A 21 -12.85 55.98 -5.14
N GLY A 22 -13.10 55.19 -4.09
CA GLY A 22 -12.28 54.04 -3.77
C GLY A 22 -12.21 53.18 -5.01
N GLN A 23 -11.04 53.14 -5.63
CA GLN A 23 -10.70 52.00 -6.47
C GLN A 23 -10.76 50.83 -5.51
N ASP A 24 -11.77 49.97 -5.67
CA ASP A 24 -11.78 48.67 -5.02
C ASP A 24 -10.39 48.08 -5.24
N ALA A 25 -9.67 47.85 -4.14
CA ALA A 25 -8.40 47.14 -4.22
C ALA A 25 -8.69 45.86 -5.01
N PRO A 26 -7.86 45.49 -6.00
CA PRO A 26 -8.09 44.27 -6.75
C PRO A 26 -8.25 43.16 -5.72
N VAL A 27 -9.45 42.57 -5.68
CA VAL A 27 -9.75 41.43 -4.83
C VAL A 27 -8.76 40.37 -5.28
N GLN A 28 -7.67 40.20 -4.52
CA GLN A 28 -6.80 39.07 -4.71
C GLN A 28 -7.67 37.85 -4.42
N ASP A 29 -8.04 37.14 -5.48
CA ASP A 29 -8.71 35.85 -5.35
C ASP A 29 -7.88 35.03 -4.35
N ALA A 30 -8.51 34.68 -3.24
CA ALA A 30 -7.87 33.85 -2.24
C ALA A 30 -7.32 32.60 -2.96
N PRO A 31 -6.08 32.17 -2.67
CA PRO A 31 -5.49 31.03 -3.35
C PRO A 31 -6.49 29.86 -3.34
N LYS A 32 -6.85 29.38 -4.54
CA LYS A 32 -7.79 28.26 -4.65
C LYS A 32 -7.24 27.12 -3.79
N PRO A 33 -8.05 26.53 -2.89
CA PRO A 33 -7.58 25.43 -2.08
C PRO A 33 -7.09 24.30 -3.01
N PRO A 34 -6.03 23.59 -2.62
CA PRO A 34 -5.53 22.49 -3.44
C PRO A 34 -6.62 21.44 -3.62
N GLU A 35 -6.64 20.80 -4.79
CA GLU A 35 -7.55 19.68 -5.07
C GLU A 35 -7.27 18.52 -4.12
N SER A 36 -8.31 17.88 -3.56
CA SER A 36 -8.15 16.72 -2.68
C SER A 36 -7.26 15.64 -3.31
N LEU A 37 -6.52 14.90 -2.48
CA LEU A 37 -5.62 13.86 -2.97
C LEU A 37 -6.38 12.56 -3.19
N PHE A 38 -6.27 11.98 -4.38
CA PHE A 38 -6.57 10.56 -4.54
C PHE A 38 -5.43 9.76 -3.94
N VAL A 39 -5.76 8.87 -3.00
CA VAL A 39 -4.81 8.01 -2.30
C VAL A 39 -5.24 6.57 -2.46
N ARG A 40 -4.39 5.73 -3.05
CA ARG A 40 -4.54 4.27 -3.03
C ARG A 40 -3.33 3.66 -2.35
N LEU A 41 -3.54 3.07 -1.18
CA LEU A 41 -2.54 2.26 -0.49
C LEU A 41 -2.78 0.79 -0.81
N THR A 42 -1.73 0.08 -1.24
CA THR A 42 -1.75 -1.39 -1.35
C THR A 42 -0.67 -1.97 -0.46
N VAL A 43 -1.08 -2.83 0.47
CA VAL A 43 -0.23 -3.34 1.54
C VAL A 43 -0.20 -4.86 1.49
N TYR A 44 1.01 -5.42 1.39
CA TYR A 44 1.24 -6.87 1.34
C TYR A 44 1.96 -7.35 2.59
N PRO A 45 1.23 -7.69 3.68
CA PRO A 45 1.83 -8.39 4.80
C PRO A 45 2.23 -9.80 4.34
N THR A 46 3.52 -10.06 4.40
CA THR A 46 4.16 -11.22 3.76
C THR A 46 4.95 -12.01 4.78
N MET A 47 4.72 -13.32 4.82
CA MET A 47 5.60 -14.25 5.53
C MET A 47 6.25 -15.22 4.53
N SER A 48 7.56 -15.13 4.37
CA SER A 48 8.35 -16.06 3.55
C SER A 48 9.09 -17.01 4.48
N LEU A 49 8.73 -18.29 4.46
CA LEU A 49 9.40 -19.30 5.28
C LEU A 49 10.85 -19.57 4.83
N SER A 50 11.25 -19.15 3.64
CA SER A 50 12.63 -19.30 3.12
C SER A 50 12.95 -18.16 2.16
N ARG A 51 14.24 -17.84 2.00
CA ARG A 51 14.72 -16.95 0.93
C ARG A 51 15.19 -17.77 -0.30
N TYR A 52 15.35 -17.06 -1.42
CA TYR A 52 15.88 -17.56 -2.69
C TYR A 52 17.36 -18.00 -2.58
N ASP A 53 18.09 -17.44 -1.62
CA ASP A 53 19.55 -17.42 -1.53
C ASP A 53 20.13 -18.56 -0.68
N TYR A 54 19.71 -19.81 -0.91
CA TYR A 54 20.24 -21.04 -0.28
C TYR A 54 20.22 -21.08 1.27
N ASN A 55 19.89 -19.98 1.94
CA ASN A 55 19.79 -19.81 3.37
C ASN A 55 18.34 -20.09 3.77
N ASN A 56 18.01 -21.38 3.71
CA ASN A 56 16.64 -21.86 3.80
C ASN A 56 16.06 -21.76 5.23
N ASP A 57 16.83 -21.33 6.22
CA ASP A 57 16.50 -21.57 7.63
C ASP A 57 15.93 -20.35 8.36
N VAL A 58 15.61 -19.25 7.66
CA VAL A 58 15.13 -18.01 8.29
C VAL A 58 13.75 -17.61 7.78
N ASP A 59 12.79 -17.62 8.71
CA ASP A 59 11.48 -16.99 8.52
C ASP A 59 11.68 -15.48 8.27
N LEU A 60 11.26 -14.99 7.10
CA LEU A 60 11.26 -13.57 6.77
C LEU A 60 9.85 -13.00 6.87
N PHE A 61 9.71 -11.98 7.70
CA PHE A 61 8.50 -11.19 7.81
C PHE A 61 8.73 -9.83 7.17
N GLU A 62 7.85 -9.45 6.25
CA GLU A 62 7.94 -8.16 5.57
C GLU A 62 6.55 -7.58 5.31
N ILE A 63 6.50 -6.27 5.16
CA ILE A 63 5.37 -5.57 4.56
C ILE A 63 5.89 -4.84 3.34
N ARG A 64 5.23 -5.05 2.19
CA ARG A 64 5.42 -4.16 1.04
C ARG A 64 4.29 -3.16 1.01
N VAL A 65 4.63 -1.89 0.93
CA VAL A 65 3.65 -0.79 0.85
C VAL A 65 3.83 -0.11 -0.48
N TYR A 66 2.74 0.04 -1.20
CA TYR A 66 2.62 0.83 -2.42
C TYR A 66 1.63 1.96 -2.13
N ALA A 67 1.97 3.19 -2.45
CA ALA A 67 1.13 4.36 -2.28
C ALA A 67 1.04 5.13 -3.61
N GLU A 68 -0.10 5.02 -4.28
CA GLU A 68 -0.41 5.81 -5.47
C GLU A 68 -1.08 7.11 -5.01
N LEU A 69 -0.47 8.25 -5.36
CA LEU A 69 -0.96 9.58 -5.02
C LEU A 69 -1.24 10.36 -6.31
N ARG A 70 -2.46 10.87 -6.47
CA ARG A 70 -2.89 11.64 -7.63
C ARG A 70 -3.72 12.86 -7.25
N ARG A 71 -3.77 13.86 -8.13
CA ARG A 71 -4.56 15.07 -7.93
C ARG A 71 -6.04 14.84 -8.26
N GLY A 72 -6.93 15.07 -7.30
CA GLY A 72 -8.38 15.17 -7.50
C GLY A 72 -9.13 13.86 -7.79
N SER A 73 -8.52 12.88 -8.48
CA SER A 73 -9.12 11.60 -8.83
C SER A 73 -8.08 10.54 -9.18
N GLN A 74 -8.52 9.29 -9.39
CA GLN A 74 -7.67 8.19 -9.87
C GLN A 74 -7.06 8.45 -11.25
N GLU A 75 -7.68 9.29 -12.08
CA GLU A 75 -7.19 9.63 -13.42
C GLU A 75 -6.29 10.87 -13.41
N GLY A 76 -6.17 11.52 -12.25
CA GLY A 76 -5.36 12.72 -12.08
C GLY A 76 -3.86 12.49 -12.27
N ALA A 77 -3.14 13.59 -12.40
CA ALA A 77 -1.69 13.57 -12.51
C ALA A 77 -1.05 12.98 -11.22
N PRO A 78 -0.02 12.13 -11.33
CA PRO A 78 0.74 11.64 -10.18
C PRO A 78 1.37 12.78 -9.36
N VAL A 79 1.45 12.58 -8.05
CA VAL A 79 2.09 13.53 -7.12
C VAL A 79 3.47 13.01 -6.75
N ALA A 80 4.49 13.41 -7.51
CA ALA A 80 5.89 12.95 -7.36
C ALA A 80 6.71 13.70 -6.30
N ASP A 81 6.20 14.83 -5.80
CA ASP A 81 6.86 15.76 -4.88
C ASP A 81 6.35 15.65 -3.44
N ALA A 82 5.65 14.55 -3.11
CA ALA A 82 5.23 14.25 -1.75
C ALA A 82 6.32 13.53 -0.97
N ARG A 83 6.30 13.70 0.35
CA ARG A 83 7.00 12.82 1.28
C ARG A 83 6.00 11.83 1.85
N VAL A 84 6.20 10.56 1.50
CA VAL A 84 5.38 9.45 2.01
C VAL A 84 6.23 8.59 2.94
N ALA A 85 5.67 8.22 4.09
CA ALA A 85 6.27 7.27 5.01
C ALA A 85 5.23 6.26 5.50
N ALA A 86 5.66 5.03 5.72
CA ALA A 86 4.87 4.00 6.39
C ALA A 86 5.71 3.39 7.51
N PHE A 87 5.13 3.17 8.68
CA PHE A 87 5.86 2.66 9.86
C PHE A 87 7.10 3.50 10.20
N SER A 88 6.99 4.83 10.07
CA SER A 88 8.11 5.78 10.19
C SER A 88 9.25 5.62 9.18
N GLU A 89 9.08 4.76 8.16
CA GLU A 89 10.04 4.57 7.09
C GLU A 89 9.61 5.30 5.83
N LYS A 90 10.48 6.17 5.30
CA LYS A 90 10.24 6.90 4.04
C LYS A 90 10.13 5.92 2.87
N LEU A 91 9.08 6.05 2.05
CA LEU A 91 8.92 5.35 0.77
C LEU A 91 9.65 6.08 -0.35
N GLU A 92 10.08 5.32 -1.36
CA GLU A 92 10.77 5.82 -2.55
C GLU A 92 9.76 6.00 -3.68
N TYR A 93 9.94 7.01 -4.54
CA TYR A 93 9.05 7.26 -5.66
C TYR A 93 9.55 6.53 -6.91
N HIS A 94 8.65 5.81 -7.59
CA HIS A 94 8.90 5.00 -8.77
C HIS A 94 7.81 5.26 -9.80
N GLU A 95 8.18 5.96 -10.88
CA GLU A 95 7.35 6.29 -12.06
C GLU A 95 6.02 7.01 -11.77
N ASP A 96 5.08 6.36 -11.08
CA ASP A 96 3.74 6.84 -10.78
C ASP A 96 3.26 6.55 -9.33
N HIS A 97 4.05 5.87 -8.51
CA HIS A 97 3.70 5.52 -7.13
C HIS A 97 4.91 5.58 -6.19
N TYR A 98 4.66 5.54 -4.88
CA TYR A 98 5.69 5.34 -3.88
C TYR A 98 5.69 3.89 -3.43
N GLU A 99 6.85 3.27 -3.26
CA GLU A 99 6.95 1.93 -2.70
C GLU A 99 8.04 1.80 -1.64
N LYS A 100 7.86 0.81 -0.77
CA LYS A 100 8.91 0.31 0.11
C LYS A 100 8.64 -1.11 0.57
N ARG A 101 9.73 -1.85 0.71
CA ARG A 101 9.79 -3.12 1.43
C ARG A 101 10.34 -2.89 2.85
N ILE A 102 9.55 -3.24 3.85
CA ILE A 102 9.87 -3.06 5.27
C ILE A 102 10.07 -4.44 5.90
N ILE A 103 11.24 -4.69 6.49
CA ILE A 103 11.57 -5.96 7.13
C ILE A 103 11.21 -5.91 8.61
N LEU A 104 10.50 -6.92 9.10
CA LEU A 104 9.98 -6.97 10.45
C LEU A 104 10.57 -8.14 11.23
N GLY A 105 10.61 -7.99 12.56
CA GLY A 105 10.87 -9.10 13.46
C GLY A 105 9.62 -9.97 13.63
N LYS A 106 9.79 -11.28 13.73
CA LYS A 106 8.72 -12.28 13.95
C LYS A 106 7.81 -11.94 15.13
N ASP A 107 8.38 -11.41 16.21
CA ASP A 107 7.64 -11.06 17.44
C ASP A 107 7.19 -9.60 17.47
N LYS A 108 7.34 -8.87 16.35
CA LYS A 108 7.05 -7.44 16.22
C LYS A 108 6.15 -7.15 15.02
N LEU A 109 5.18 -8.02 14.77
CA LEU A 109 4.20 -7.82 13.69
C LEU A 109 3.23 -6.71 14.09
N PRO A 110 3.13 -5.62 13.30
CA PRO A 110 2.28 -4.50 13.66
C PRO A 110 0.79 -4.88 13.50
N PRO A 111 -0.09 -4.40 14.40
CA PRO A 111 -1.53 -4.58 14.30
C PRO A 111 -2.20 -3.60 13.32
N ASP A 112 -1.50 -2.53 12.94
CA ASP A 112 -2.01 -1.44 12.10
C ASP A 112 -0.94 -1.01 11.09
N VAL A 113 -1.37 -0.53 9.92
CA VAL A 113 -0.56 0.26 8.99
C VAL A 113 -0.57 1.71 9.43
N ASP A 114 0.60 2.23 9.74
CA ASP A 114 0.88 3.66 9.92
C ASP A 114 1.22 4.26 8.56
N ILE A 115 0.59 5.38 8.19
CA ILE A 115 0.98 6.17 7.02
C ILE A 115 1.09 7.66 7.39
N GLU A 116 2.10 8.32 6.85
CA GLU A 116 2.24 9.77 6.82
C GLU A 116 2.40 10.23 5.36
N ILE A 117 1.59 11.21 4.94
CA ILE A 117 1.67 11.83 3.61
C ILE A 117 1.79 13.34 3.80
N ALA A 118 2.89 13.91 3.34
CA ALA A 118 3.10 15.35 3.26
C ALA A 118 3.27 15.74 1.78
N ALA A 119 2.21 16.26 1.17
CA ALA A 119 2.20 16.74 -0.21
C ALA A 119 2.13 18.28 -0.26
N PRO A 120 2.74 18.94 -1.26
CA PRO A 120 2.71 20.40 -1.36
C PRO A 120 1.29 20.97 -1.42
N GLY A 121 1.04 22.01 -0.61
CA GLY A 121 -0.27 22.64 -0.48
C GLY A 121 -1.23 21.93 0.48
N HIS A 122 -0.99 20.66 0.81
CA HIS A 122 -1.84 19.88 1.71
C HIS A 122 -1.37 19.96 3.16
N ARG A 123 -2.33 19.80 4.08
CA ARG A 123 -1.98 19.46 5.48
C ARG A 123 -1.37 18.06 5.49
N VAL A 124 -0.44 17.83 6.42
CA VAL A 124 0.13 16.49 6.62
C VAL A 124 -0.98 15.54 7.06
N ILE A 125 -1.17 14.47 6.30
CA ILE A 125 -2.12 13.41 6.58
C ILE A 125 -1.39 12.35 7.42
N ARG A 126 -1.97 11.97 8.55
CA ARG A 126 -1.47 10.91 9.43
C ARG A 126 -2.60 9.99 9.78
N GLU A 127 -2.49 8.73 9.37
CA GLU A 127 -3.55 7.75 9.58
C GLU A 127 -3.01 6.43 10.10
N LYS A 128 -3.89 5.71 10.79
CA LYS A 128 -3.67 4.32 11.17
C LYS A 128 -4.83 3.46 10.69
N PHE A 129 -4.51 2.40 9.97
CA PHE A 129 -5.50 1.45 9.46
C PHE A 129 -5.22 0.07 10.05
N PRO A 130 -6.24 -0.70 10.46
CA PRO A 130 -6.00 -2.05 10.97
C PRO A 130 -5.35 -2.92 9.89
N LEU A 131 -4.33 -3.70 10.27
CA LEU A 131 -3.84 -4.84 9.50
C LEU A 131 -4.72 -6.05 9.87
N PRO A 132 -5.66 -6.43 9.00
CA PRO A 132 -6.71 -7.39 9.35
C PRO A 132 -6.15 -8.77 9.63
N ALA A 133 -5.17 -9.24 8.86
CA ALA A 133 -4.56 -10.54 9.07
C ALA A 133 -3.18 -10.66 8.41
N TRP A 134 -2.43 -11.63 8.92
CA TRP A 134 -1.29 -12.25 8.26
C TRP A 134 -1.69 -13.63 7.80
N LEU A 135 -1.38 -14.00 6.56
CA LEU A 135 -1.46 -15.37 6.07
C LEU A 135 -0.10 -16.02 6.25
N VAL A 136 -0.08 -17.22 6.85
CA VAL A 136 1.15 -17.92 7.20
C VAL A 136 1.05 -19.36 6.73
N LEU A 137 1.89 -19.76 5.78
CA LEU A 137 2.15 -21.17 5.55
C LEU A 137 2.84 -21.74 6.80
N THR A 138 2.30 -22.82 7.35
CA THR A 138 2.89 -23.55 8.47
C THR A 138 3.66 -24.77 8.00
N ASP A 139 3.17 -25.40 6.93
CA ASP A 139 3.75 -26.57 6.29
C ASP A 139 3.65 -26.48 4.76
N PRO A 140 4.65 -26.98 4.02
CA PRO A 140 5.90 -27.54 4.52
C PRO A 140 6.81 -26.46 5.12
N LYS A 141 7.72 -26.87 5.99
CA LYS A 141 8.87 -26.06 6.39
C LYS A 141 9.96 -26.13 5.32
N PRO A 142 10.85 -25.13 5.26
CA PRO A 142 12.04 -25.23 4.43
C PRO A 142 12.84 -26.45 4.86
N ALA A 143 13.04 -27.36 3.92
CA ALA A 143 13.70 -28.62 4.16
C ALA A 143 14.16 -29.22 2.84
N ILE A 144 14.86 -30.34 2.95
CA ILE A 144 15.01 -31.27 1.85
C ILE A 144 14.03 -32.42 2.12
N VAL A 145 13.10 -32.65 1.19
CA VAL A 145 12.08 -33.70 1.28
C VAL A 145 12.30 -34.76 0.20
N GLU A 146 11.97 -36.00 0.52
CA GLU A 146 11.96 -37.09 -0.48
C GLU A 146 10.77 -36.92 -1.42
N ALA A 147 10.99 -37.05 -2.73
CA ALA A 147 9.88 -37.14 -3.68
C ALA A 147 9.19 -38.51 -3.58
N GLY A 148 7.92 -38.57 -4.01
CA GLY A 148 7.14 -39.82 -4.02
C GLY A 148 6.23 -40.01 -2.81
N GLN A 149 6.08 -39.00 -1.95
CA GLN A 149 5.06 -38.95 -0.91
C GLN A 149 4.13 -37.75 -1.12
N ASP A 150 2.89 -37.89 -0.67
CA ASP A 150 1.93 -36.79 -0.62
C ASP A 150 2.46 -35.69 0.28
N LEU A 151 2.40 -34.45 -0.20
CA LEU A 151 2.89 -33.29 0.53
C LEU A 151 1.70 -32.50 1.09
N ALA A 152 1.61 -32.45 2.41
CA ALA A 152 0.66 -31.59 3.09
C ALA A 152 1.10 -30.13 2.99
N VAL A 153 0.16 -29.26 2.60
CA VAL A 153 0.29 -27.81 2.62
C VAL A 153 -0.70 -27.28 3.63
N ARG A 154 -0.25 -26.52 4.61
CA ARG A 154 -1.09 -26.00 5.69
C ARG A 154 -0.82 -24.52 5.90
N TRP A 155 -1.86 -23.78 6.24
CA TRP A 155 -1.75 -22.36 6.54
C TRP A 155 -2.64 -21.96 7.71
N ARG A 156 -2.38 -20.76 8.22
CA ARG A 156 -3.23 -20.11 9.23
C ARG A 156 -3.31 -18.62 8.96
N PHE A 157 -4.40 -18.01 9.40
CA PHE A 157 -4.52 -16.56 9.52
C PHE A 157 -4.21 -16.13 10.95
N SER A 158 -3.63 -14.93 11.12
CA SER A 158 -3.38 -14.38 12.46
C SER A 158 -4.65 -13.92 13.17
N ARG A 159 -5.72 -13.60 12.44
CA ARG A 159 -6.96 -13.06 13.02
C ARG A 159 -8.22 -13.46 12.24
N PHE A 160 -8.39 -12.95 11.02
CA PHE A 160 -9.58 -13.21 10.21
C PHE A 160 -9.31 -14.25 9.12
N PRO A 161 -9.92 -15.45 9.17
CA PRO A 161 -9.80 -16.41 8.09
C PRO A 161 -10.56 -15.93 6.84
N SER A 162 -10.05 -16.31 5.67
CA SER A 162 -10.63 -16.01 4.36
C SER A 162 -10.19 -17.07 3.35
N PRO A 163 -10.93 -17.30 2.25
CA PRO A 163 -10.50 -18.25 1.22
C PRO A 163 -9.10 -17.95 0.68
N VAL A 164 -8.36 -19.02 0.36
CA VAL A 164 -6.96 -18.95 -0.08
C VAL A 164 -6.78 -19.64 -1.43
N ASP A 165 -6.01 -18.99 -2.30
CA ASP A 165 -5.45 -19.59 -3.50
C ASP A 165 -4.05 -20.13 -3.18
N VAL A 166 -3.83 -21.41 -3.47
CA VAL A 166 -2.56 -22.11 -3.25
C VAL A 166 -2.01 -22.57 -4.59
N ARG A 167 -0.75 -22.23 -4.86
CA ARG A 167 -0.07 -22.63 -6.08
C ARG A 167 1.33 -23.14 -5.79
N ALA A 168 1.76 -24.13 -6.56
CA ALA A 168 3.10 -24.69 -6.48
C ALA A 168 3.79 -24.77 -7.84
N TYR A 169 5.07 -24.43 -7.84
CA TYR A 169 5.92 -24.33 -9.02
C TYR A 169 7.20 -25.10 -8.82
N ASP A 170 7.64 -25.78 -9.88
CA ASP A 170 9.05 -26.08 -10.05
C ASP A 170 9.74 -24.74 -10.30
N PHE A 171 10.50 -24.30 -9.31
CA PHE A 171 11.09 -22.98 -9.31
C PHE A 171 12.18 -22.83 -10.37
N ARG A 172 12.85 -23.93 -10.73
CA ARG A 172 13.92 -23.91 -11.73
C ARG A 172 13.37 -23.75 -13.14
N THR A 173 12.24 -24.39 -13.43
CA THR A 173 11.63 -24.36 -14.76
C THR A 173 10.51 -23.33 -14.89
N GLY A 174 10.00 -22.82 -13.77
CA GLY A 174 8.83 -21.95 -13.72
C GLY A 174 7.51 -22.70 -13.93
N LYS A 175 7.52 -24.02 -14.07
CA LYS A 175 6.33 -24.82 -14.38
C LYS A 175 5.43 -24.95 -13.15
N GLU A 176 4.18 -24.51 -13.27
CA GLU A 176 3.12 -24.78 -12.30
C GLU A 176 2.76 -26.28 -12.36
N PHE A 177 2.70 -26.94 -11.20
CA PHE A 177 2.29 -28.35 -11.11
C PHE A 177 1.14 -28.58 -10.12
N PHE A 178 0.75 -27.55 -9.37
CA PHE A 178 -0.37 -27.61 -8.45
C PHE A 178 -1.06 -26.25 -8.37
N ARG A 179 -2.40 -26.29 -8.41
CA ARG A 179 -3.26 -25.11 -8.24
C ARG A 179 -4.55 -25.51 -7.56
N LYS A 180 -4.93 -24.74 -6.56
CA LYS A 180 -6.24 -24.74 -5.93
C LYS A 180 -6.63 -23.30 -5.66
N ASP A 181 -7.83 -22.92 -6.07
CA ASP A 181 -8.34 -21.57 -5.87
C ASP A 181 -9.52 -21.62 -4.91
N HIS A 182 -9.71 -20.55 -4.14
CA HIS A 182 -10.85 -20.36 -3.22
C HIS A 182 -11.03 -21.49 -2.19
N LEU A 183 -9.94 -22.01 -1.63
CA LEU A 183 -10.02 -23.00 -0.56
C LEU A 183 -10.53 -22.35 0.73
N GLU A 184 -11.64 -22.86 1.27
CA GLU A 184 -12.18 -22.46 2.57
C GLU A 184 -11.51 -23.20 3.73
N GLU A 185 -10.89 -24.34 3.44
CA GLU A 185 -10.10 -25.11 4.38
C GLU A 185 -8.77 -24.42 4.71
N ILE A 186 -8.07 -24.95 5.72
CA ILE A 186 -6.74 -24.46 6.15
C ILE A 186 -5.61 -25.36 5.65
N SER A 187 -5.90 -26.27 4.73
CA SER A 187 -4.94 -27.23 4.21
C SER A 187 -5.28 -27.75 2.83
N ALA A 188 -4.26 -28.15 2.09
CA ALA A 188 -4.35 -28.87 0.83
C ALA A 188 -3.30 -29.99 0.79
N VAL A 189 -3.46 -30.94 -0.12
CA VAL A 189 -2.48 -31.99 -0.38
C VAL A 189 -2.03 -31.91 -1.82
N ILE A 190 -0.71 -31.83 -2.03
CA ILE A 190 -0.09 -32.03 -3.33
C ILE A 190 0.17 -33.53 -3.47
N PRO A 191 -0.46 -34.21 -4.46
CA PRO A 191 -0.24 -35.64 -4.65
C PRO A 191 1.22 -35.96 -4.99
N ALA A 192 1.72 -37.09 -4.49
CA ALA A 192 3.06 -37.59 -4.75
C ALA A 192 3.42 -37.59 -6.25
N ALA A 193 2.47 -38.00 -7.10
CA ALA A 193 2.66 -38.11 -8.55
C ALA A 193 2.86 -36.75 -9.25
N SER A 194 2.42 -35.64 -8.62
CA SER A 194 2.56 -34.30 -9.16
C SER A 194 3.79 -33.57 -8.63
N LEU A 195 4.41 -34.06 -7.55
CA LEU A 195 5.54 -33.40 -6.91
C LEU A 195 6.83 -33.67 -7.71
N PRO A 196 7.48 -32.64 -8.29
CA PRO A 196 8.68 -32.84 -9.07
C PRO A 196 9.85 -33.26 -8.19
N ALA A 197 10.70 -34.16 -8.69
CA ALA A 197 11.88 -34.64 -8.01
C ALA A 197 13.14 -33.84 -8.37
N SER A 198 14.15 -33.84 -7.49
CA SER A 198 15.45 -33.22 -7.72
C SER A 198 15.40 -31.74 -8.13
N THR A 199 14.47 -30.97 -7.55
CA THR A 199 14.30 -29.54 -7.85
C THR A 199 14.06 -28.69 -6.60
N ILE A 200 13.97 -27.38 -6.80
CA ILE A 200 13.47 -26.43 -5.81
C ILE A 200 11.99 -26.22 -6.09
N VAL A 201 11.16 -26.46 -5.09
CA VAL A 201 9.73 -26.19 -5.16
C VAL A 201 9.45 -24.87 -4.47
N ARG A 202 8.64 -24.03 -5.11
CA ARG A 202 8.01 -22.86 -4.51
C ARG A 202 6.54 -23.15 -4.30
N ILE A 203 6.06 -23.06 -3.06
CA ILE A 203 4.63 -22.98 -2.76
C ILE A 203 4.32 -21.55 -2.35
N TYR A 204 3.29 -20.95 -2.94
CA TYR A 204 2.75 -19.68 -2.48
C TYR A 204 1.27 -19.83 -2.17
N ALA A 205 0.84 -19.14 -1.12
CA ALA A 205 -0.54 -19.02 -0.69
C ALA A 205 -0.88 -17.53 -0.61
N ILE A 206 -2.00 -17.14 -1.22
CA ILE A 206 -2.49 -15.76 -1.22
C ILE A 206 -3.97 -15.78 -0.91
N GLN A 207 -4.45 -14.79 -0.16
CA GLN A 207 -5.88 -14.64 0.05
C GLN A 207 -6.59 -14.40 -1.29
N SER A 208 -7.65 -15.16 -1.58
CA SER A 208 -8.40 -15.05 -2.85
C SER A 208 -9.08 -13.69 -3.00
N TRP A 209 -9.37 -13.03 -1.87
CA TRP A 209 -9.94 -11.69 -1.78
C TRP A 209 -8.99 -10.75 -1.05
N LEU A 210 -9.17 -9.45 -1.25
CA LEU A 210 -8.44 -8.43 -0.51
C LEU A 210 -9.34 -7.74 0.51
N TYR A 211 -8.74 -7.23 1.59
CA TYR A 211 -9.44 -6.32 2.49
C TYR A 211 -9.38 -4.92 1.89
N LYS A 212 -10.55 -4.30 1.72
CA LYS A 212 -10.68 -2.93 1.23
C LYS A 212 -11.30 -2.04 2.29
N ARG A 213 -10.74 -0.85 2.48
CA ARG A 213 -11.36 0.26 3.21
C ARG A 213 -11.32 1.51 2.35
N TYR A 214 -12.46 2.15 2.14
CA TYR A 214 -12.49 3.47 1.50
C TYR A 214 -12.06 4.55 2.48
N LEU A 215 -11.36 5.55 1.96
CA LEU A 215 -10.93 6.74 2.68
C LEU A 215 -11.93 7.86 2.41
N ASP A 216 -12.33 8.55 3.46
CA ASP A 216 -13.28 9.65 3.43
C ASP A 216 -12.73 10.89 4.17
N GLY A 217 -13.33 12.03 3.88
CA GLY A 217 -12.90 13.32 4.42
C GLY A 217 -12.42 14.29 3.35
N LYS A 218 -12.26 15.55 3.76
CA LYS A 218 -11.94 16.67 2.85
C LYS A 218 -10.59 16.54 2.14
N ASP A 219 -9.65 15.83 2.74
CA ASP A 219 -8.29 15.68 2.24
C ASP A 219 -8.19 14.60 1.14
N TYR A 220 -9.21 13.74 1.02
CA TYR A 220 -9.25 12.63 0.09
C TYR A 220 -10.23 12.86 -1.07
N ALA A 221 -9.79 12.52 -2.27
CA ALA A 221 -10.67 12.39 -3.41
C ALA A 221 -11.57 11.15 -3.28
N ARG A 222 -12.74 11.19 -3.91
CA ARG A 222 -13.65 10.04 -3.99
C ARG A 222 -12.94 8.83 -4.59
N GLY A 223 -13.14 7.66 -3.97
CA GLY A 223 -12.55 6.39 -4.41
C GLY A 223 -11.16 6.12 -3.83
N SER A 224 -10.62 7.02 -3.01
CA SER A 224 -9.40 6.75 -2.24
C SER A 224 -9.61 5.54 -1.32
N GLU A 225 -8.58 4.73 -1.15
CA GLU A 225 -8.72 3.41 -0.55
C GLU A 225 -7.42 2.85 0.03
N VAL A 226 -7.59 1.88 0.94
CA VAL A 226 -6.55 1.03 1.48
C VAL A 226 -6.91 -0.41 1.16
N ASN A 227 -6.02 -1.09 0.46
CA ASN A 227 -6.12 -2.50 0.09
C ASN A 227 -5.06 -3.29 0.86
N VAL A 228 -5.45 -4.36 1.56
CA VAL A 228 -4.51 -5.27 2.23
C VAL A 228 -4.64 -6.67 1.64
N ILE A 229 -3.52 -7.24 1.21
CA ILE A 229 -3.44 -8.54 0.52
C ILE A 229 -2.40 -9.42 1.24
N PRO A 230 -2.82 -10.17 2.26
CA PRO A 230 -1.94 -11.12 2.94
C PRO A 230 -1.53 -12.27 2.03
N TRP A 231 -0.25 -12.61 2.06
CA TRP A 231 0.27 -13.76 1.33
C TRP A 231 1.48 -14.38 2.05
N SER A 232 1.78 -15.61 1.69
CA SER A 232 2.90 -16.37 2.23
C SER A 232 3.52 -17.26 1.17
N GLN A 233 4.79 -17.58 1.35
CA GLN A 233 5.47 -18.55 0.49
C GLN A 233 6.50 -19.37 1.25
N VAL A 234 6.82 -20.53 0.70
CA VAL A 234 7.93 -21.37 1.15
C VAL A 234 8.69 -21.92 -0.05
N PHE A 235 10.00 -22.06 0.13
CA PHE A 235 10.88 -22.79 -0.77
C PHE A 235 11.42 -24.01 -0.02
N PHE A 236 11.42 -25.15 -0.69
CA PHE A 236 12.06 -26.37 -0.20
C PHE A 236 12.65 -27.15 -1.38
N ARG A 237 13.52 -28.11 -1.10
CA ARG A 237 14.16 -28.94 -2.12
C ARG A 237 13.55 -30.33 -2.11
N THR A 238 13.34 -30.91 -3.27
CA THR A 238 13.00 -32.32 -3.41
C THR A 238 14.24 -33.12 -3.81
N LYS A 239 14.44 -34.30 -3.24
CA LYS A 239 15.40 -35.30 -3.74
C LYS A 239 14.69 -36.32 -4.63
N GLY A 240 15.44 -36.94 -5.53
CA GLY A 240 14.96 -38.13 -6.25
C GLY A 240 14.51 -39.22 -5.27
N PRO A 241 13.57 -40.09 -5.64
CA PRO A 241 13.20 -41.20 -4.78
C PRO A 241 14.49 -41.96 -4.41
N ALA A 242 14.65 -42.29 -3.12
CA ALA A 242 15.72 -43.16 -2.67
C ALA A 242 15.77 -44.37 -3.63
N GLN A 243 16.90 -44.56 -4.31
CA GLN A 243 17.13 -45.78 -5.06
C GLN A 243 17.05 -46.91 -4.04
N GLY A 244 15.89 -47.56 -3.96
CA GLY A 244 15.73 -48.76 -3.16
C GLY A 244 16.78 -49.74 -3.65
N ASN A 245 17.66 -50.17 -2.75
CA ASN A 245 18.46 -51.37 -2.94
C ASN A 245 17.50 -52.45 -3.43
N THR A 246 17.63 -52.79 -4.71
CA THR A 246 16.96 -53.95 -5.28
C THR A 246 17.62 -55.16 -4.62
N PRO A 247 16.88 -56.03 -3.93
CA PRO A 247 17.44 -57.29 -3.44
C PRO A 247 17.91 -58.18 -4.58
#